data_AF-A0A8R2B4D0-F1
#
_entry.id   AF-A0A8R2B4D0-F1
#
_cell.length_a   1.000
_cell.length_b   1.000
_cell.length_c   1.000
_cell.angle_alpha   90.00
_cell.angle_beta   90.00
_cell.angle_gamma   90.00
#
_symmetry.space_group_name_H-M   'P 1'
#
loop_
_entity.id
_entity.type
_entity.pdbx_description
1 polymer ?
#
loop_
_entity_poly.entity_id
_entity_poly.type
_entity_poly.pdbx_seq_one_letter_code
_entity_poly.pdbx_strand_id
1 'polypeptide(L)'
;MIMQFYHEPREDIRRYNEPTVSETAAVFESSDGTPPSHRHISVYPKKGDIQRIDYDSMHCDHMTYVLIWPYGEPGWYINMQYNGKRKTAKRCNISMREYVCFRMAIKGTPPCGNFNPVLSTAKLSQQLIVDYYCRIEGDRLKYIRNQQSKL
;
A
#
# COMPACT_ATOMS: atom_id res chain seq x y z
N MET A 1 18.37 6.64 7.03
CA MET A 1 18.35 5.69 8.15
C MET A 1 18.90 4.38 7.62
N ILE A 2 20.17 4.07 7.93
CA ILE A 2 20.80 2.81 7.56
C ILE A 2 20.63 1.92 8.79
N MET A 3 19.83 0.87 8.66
CA MET A 3 19.66 -0.14 9.71
C MET A 3 20.86 -1.09 9.60
N GLN A 4 21.61 -1.24 10.69
CA GLN A 4 22.75 -2.16 10.76
C GLN A 4 22.42 -3.23 11.80
N PHE A 5 22.46 -4.50 11.39
CA PHE A 5 22.22 -5.63 12.28
C PHE A 5 23.52 -5.96 13.02
N TYR A 6 23.44 -6.08 14.35
CA TYR A 6 24.55 -6.49 15.19
C TYR A 6 24.33 -7.94 15.60
N HIS A 7 25.35 -8.79 15.44
CA HIS A 7 25.27 -10.21 15.79
C HIS A 7 26.23 -10.51 16.95
N GLU A 8 25.72 -11.09 18.03
CA GLU A 8 26.56 -11.58 19.12
C GLU A 8 27.20 -12.93 18.73
N PRO A 9 28.50 -13.16 18.97
CA PRO A 9 29.22 -14.38 18.54
C PRO A 9 28.74 -15.71 19.16
N ARG A 10 27.70 -15.68 20.00
CA ARG A 10 27.18 -16.85 20.74
C ARG A 10 25.75 -17.25 20.36
N GLU A 11 25.13 -16.57 19.41
CA GLU A 11 23.76 -16.90 18.98
C GLU A 11 23.74 -18.00 17.91
N ASP A 12 22.68 -18.81 17.95
CA ASP A 12 22.46 -19.94 17.04
C ASP A 12 22.40 -19.47 15.58
N ILE A 13 23.33 -19.98 14.77
CA ILE A 13 23.51 -19.67 13.35
C ILE A 13 22.21 -19.87 12.56
N ARG A 14 21.31 -20.76 13.00
CA ARG A 14 20.03 -21.04 12.30
C ARG A 14 18.89 -20.09 12.68
N ARG A 15 19.08 -19.23 13.66
CA ARG A 15 18.01 -18.40 14.26
C ARG A 15 18.00 -16.96 13.74
N TYR A 16 19.12 -16.48 13.21
CA TYR A 16 19.30 -15.12 12.68
C TYR A 16 20.08 -15.10 11.35
N ASN A 17 19.77 -16.02 10.44
CA ASN A 17 20.35 -15.94 9.09
C ASN A 17 20.00 -14.58 8.47
N GLU A 18 21.02 -13.84 8.02
CA GLU A 18 20.79 -12.67 7.19
C GLU A 18 19.93 -13.08 5.99
N PRO A 19 18.83 -12.36 5.70
CA PRO A 19 18.02 -12.67 4.54
C PRO A 19 18.89 -12.59 3.28
N THR A 20 19.16 -13.75 2.69
CA THR A 20 19.98 -13.91 1.47
C THR A 20 19.21 -13.52 0.20
N VAL A 21 17.92 -13.21 0.37
CA VAL A 21 16.99 -12.81 -0.67
C VAL A 21 16.80 -11.29 -0.62
N SER A 22 16.76 -10.66 -1.80
CA SER A 22 16.44 -9.24 -1.97
C SER A 22 14.94 -9.01 -1.73
N GLU A 23 14.47 -9.28 -0.52
CA GLU A 23 13.08 -9.09 -0.10
C GLU A 23 12.87 -7.67 0.42
N THR A 24 11.65 -7.16 0.24
CA THR A 24 11.23 -5.88 0.80
C THR A 24 10.38 -6.16 2.04
N ALA A 25 10.82 -5.67 3.20
CA ALA A 25 10.03 -5.68 4.43
C ALA A 25 9.72 -4.23 4.85
N ALA A 26 8.56 -4.04 5.47
CA ALA A 26 8.24 -2.79 6.14
C ALA A 26 8.43 -2.96 7.65
N VAL A 27 9.23 -2.09 8.25
CA VAL A 27 9.48 -2.06 9.69
C VAL A 27 8.96 -0.74 10.23
N PHE A 28 8.12 -0.81 11.26
CA PHE A 28 7.61 0.36 11.96
C PHE A 28 8.01 0.28 13.42
N GLU A 29 8.60 1.35 13.93
CA GLU A 29 8.85 1.51 15.35
C GLU A 29 7.66 2.27 15.94
N SER A 30 6.78 1.54 16.64
CA SER A 30 5.65 2.09 17.38
C SER A 30 5.54 1.32 18.68
N SER A 31 5.33 2.02 19.80
CA SER A 31 5.14 1.41 21.12
C SER A 31 4.04 0.33 21.12
N ASP A 32 3.05 0.49 20.25
CA ASP A 32 1.85 -0.34 20.22
C ASP A 32 1.83 -1.27 18.99
N GLY A 33 2.94 -1.35 18.23
CA GLY A 33 3.03 -2.11 16.98
C GLY A 33 2.15 -1.55 15.85
N THR A 34 1.63 -0.34 16.01
CA THR A 34 0.70 0.25 15.05
C THR A 34 1.44 0.82 13.84
N PRO A 35 0.93 0.60 12.61
CA PRO A 35 1.45 1.29 11.44
C PRO A 35 1.37 2.82 11.64
N PRO A 36 2.36 3.60 11.17
CA PRO A 36 2.34 5.06 11.25
C PRO A 36 1.04 5.63 10.69
N SER A 37 0.34 6.41 11.51
CA SER A 37 -1.03 6.88 11.22
C SER A 37 -1.09 8.02 10.19
N HIS A 38 0.03 8.70 9.92
CA HIS A 38 0.08 9.87 9.04
C HIS A 38 1.20 9.75 8.01
N ARG A 39 0.96 8.95 6.96
CA ARG A 39 1.81 8.96 5.76
C ARG A 39 1.29 10.02 4.79
N HIS A 40 2.20 10.81 4.23
CA HIS A 40 1.87 11.80 3.21
C HIS A 40 3.07 11.99 2.29
N ILE A 41 2.78 12.47 1.08
CA ILE A 41 3.80 12.91 0.12
C ILE A 41 3.85 14.43 0.20
N SER A 42 5.03 14.97 0.45
CA SER A 42 5.28 16.41 0.37
C SER A 42 5.89 16.73 -0.99
N VAL A 43 5.17 17.53 -1.77
CA VAL A 43 5.59 17.98 -3.10
C VAL A 43 6.15 19.39 -2.97
N TYR A 44 7.40 19.55 -3.40
CA TYR A 44 8.13 20.82 -3.37
C TYR A 44 8.17 21.40 -4.79
N PRO A 45 7.23 22.28 -5.17
CA PRO A 45 7.25 22.89 -6.48
C PRO A 45 8.44 23.84 -6.61
N LYS A 46 8.94 24.04 -7.84
CA LYS A 46 10.03 25.00 -8.11
C LYS A 46 9.67 26.45 -7.73
N LYS A 47 8.37 26.77 -7.69
CA LYS A 47 7.80 28.04 -7.25
C LYS A 47 6.48 27.76 -6.55
N GLY A 48 6.22 28.46 -5.44
CA GLY A 48 5.00 28.32 -4.64
C GLY A 48 5.21 27.49 -3.37
N ASP A 49 4.11 27.26 -2.66
CA ASP A 49 4.12 26.60 -1.36
C ASP A 49 4.22 25.07 -1.47
N ILE A 50 4.71 24.45 -0.40
CA ILE A 50 4.78 22.99 -0.26
C ILE A 50 3.35 22.43 -0.30
N GLN A 51 3.12 21.47 -1.20
CA GLN A 51 1.85 20.79 -1.30
C GLN A 51 1.93 19.44 -0.58
N ARG A 52 0.91 19.13 0.21
CA ARG A 52 0.80 17.85 0.92
C ARG A 52 -0.28 17.00 0.26
N ILE A 53 0.10 15.78 -0.09
CA ILE A 53 -0.81 14.76 -0.61
C ILE A 53 -0.93 13.68 0.46
N ASP A 54 -2.09 13.62 1.09
CA ASP A 54 -2.37 12.62 2.10
C ASP A 54 -2.54 11.23 1.48
N TYR A 55 -2.37 10.22 2.32
CA TYR A 55 -2.43 8.82 1.93
C TYR A 55 -3.78 8.36 1.37
N ASP A 56 -4.87 9.03 1.79
CA ASP A 56 -6.24 8.75 1.33
C ASP A 56 -6.58 9.50 0.03
N SER A 57 -5.62 10.24 -0.53
CA SER A 57 -5.78 10.94 -1.81
C SER A 57 -5.69 9.98 -2.99
N MET A 58 -6.54 10.20 -3.99
CA MET A 58 -6.49 9.46 -5.27
C MET A 58 -5.11 9.57 -5.96
N HIS A 59 -4.32 10.60 -5.65
CA HIS A 59 -3.04 10.82 -6.29
C HIS A 59 -1.88 10.08 -5.61
N CYS A 60 -2.05 9.62 -4.37
CA CYS A 60 -0.94 9.12 -3.55
C CYS A 60 -0.19 7.96 -4.22
N ASP A 61 -0.91 6.91 -4.65
CA ASP A 61 -0.31 5.72 -5.26
C ASP A 61 0.39 6.07 -6.58
N HIS A 62 -0.30 6.80 -7.44
CA HIS A 62 0.14 7.02 -8.82
C HIS A 62 1.29 8.01 -8.87
N MET A 63 1.39 8.93 -7.90
CA MET A 63 2.54 9.82 -7.75
C MET A 63 3.73 9.15 -7.03
N THR A 64 3.51 8.14 -6.21
CA THR A 64 4.59 7.38 -5.57
C THR A 64 5.23 6.38 -6.54
N TYR A 65 4.41 5.73 -7.37
CA TYR A 65 4.85 4.68 -8.28
C TYR A 65 4.58 5.03 -9.75
N VAL A 66 5.11 6.18 -10.19
CA VAL A 66 4.89 6.74 -11.54
C VAL A 66 5.23 5.75 -12.66
N LEU A 67 6.24 4.88 -12.45
CA LEU A 67 6.63 3.86 -13.43
C LEU A 67 5.57 2.77 -13.64
N ILE A 68 4.73 2.50 -12.64
CA ILE A 68 3.61 1.55 -12.75
C ILE A 68 2.42 2.21 -13.45
N TRP A 69 2.25 3.52 -13.24
CA TRP A 69 1.10 4.29 -13.71
C TRP A 69 1.51 5.52 -14.53
N PRO A 70 2.04 5.34 -15.75
CA PRO A 70 2.59 6.44 -16.54
C PRO A 70 1.52 7.43 -17.02
N TYR A 71 0.25 7.02 -17.07
CA TYR A 71 -0.85 7.84 -17.59
C TYR A 71 -1.53 8.71 -16.53
N GLY A 72 -1.08 8.68 -15.28
CA GLY A 72 -1.63 9.54 -14.22
C GLY A 72 -3.10 9.25 -13.88
N GLU A 73 -3.52 7.99 -13.99
CA GLU A 73 -4.87 7.57 -13.60
C GLU A 73 -5.15 7.90 -12.12
N PRO A 74 -6.41 8.14 -11.73
CA PRO A 74 -6.74 8.27 -10.31
C PRO A 74 -6.65 6.91 -9.60
N GLY A 75 -5.96 6.92 -8.47
CA GLY A 75 -5.93 5.84 -7.50
C GLY A 75 -7.20 5.70 -6.69
N TRP A 76 -7.18 4.78 -5.72
CA TRP A 76 -8.27 4.64 -4.78
C TRP A 76 -8.37 5.87 -3.86
N TYR A 77 -9.59 6.18 -3.43
CA TYR A 77 -9.88 7.21 -2.43
C TYR A 77 -11.14 6.83 -1.62
N ILE A 78 -11.29 7.41 -0.43
CA ILE A 78 -12.30 7.04 0.60
C ILE A 78 -13.76 6.99 0.12
N ASN A 79 -14.09 7.74 -0.94
CA ASN A 79 -15.46 7.86 -1.49
C ASN A 79 -15.60 7.27 -2.90
N MET A 80 -14.67 6.42 -3.33
CA MET A 80 -14.76 5.75 -4.62
C MET A 80 -15.98 4.82 -4.65
N GLN A 81 -16.97 5.13 -5.49
CA GLN A 81 -18.23 4.38 -5.51
C GLN A 81 -18.17 3.15 -6.41
N TYR A 82 -18.95 2.12 -6.03
CA TYR A 82 -19.25 1.02 -6.93
C TYR A 82 -20.01 1.51 -8.17
N ASN A 83 -19.61 1.02 -9.33
CA ASN A 83 -20.38 1.17 -10.56
C ASN A 83 -21.33 -0.05 -10.75
N GLY A 84 -22.60 0.20 -11.04
CA GLY A 84 -23.59 -0.83 -11.36
C GLY A 84 -24.17 -1.65 -10.19
N LYS A 85 -24.55 -2.91 -10.48
CA LYS A 85 -25.41 -3.76 -9.63
C LYS A 85 -24.84 -4.17 -8.27
N ARG A 86 -23.54 -3.92 -7.99
CA ARG A 86 -22.92 -4.21 -6.68
C ARG A 86 -23.20 -3.14 -5.63
N LYS A 87 -23.68 -1.97 -6.03
CA LYS A 87 -24.06 -0.88 -5.12
C LYS A 87 -25.29 -1.31 -4.33
N THR A 88 -25.11 -1.53 -3.03
CA THR A 88 -26.20 -1.85 -2.08
C THR A 88 -26.46 -0.64 -1.18
N ALA A 89 -27.66 -0.51 -0.60
CA ALA A 89 -27.99 0.57 0.34
C ALA A 89 -26.99 0.70 1.50
N LYS A 90 -26.36 -0.41 1.93
CA LYS A 90 -25.33 -0.44 2.98
C LYS A 90 -23.88 -0.42 2.46
N ARG A 91 -23.63 -0.75 1.19
CA ARG A 91 -22.29 -0.82 0.58
C ARG A 91 -22.29 -0.05 -0.73
N CYS A 92 -21.97 1.24 -0.62
CA CYS A 92 -21.90 2.18 -1.74
C CYS A 92 -20.47 2.43 -2.24
N ASN A 93 -19.48 2.32 -1.34
CA ASN A 93 -18.08 2.64 -1.63
C ASN A 93 -17.23 1.37 -1.74
N ILE A 94 -16.27 1.40 -2.66
CA ILE A 94 -15.24 0.37 -2.86
C ILE A 94 -14.22 0.52 -1.72
N SER A 95 -13.95 -0.56 -0.99
CA SER A 95 -12.87 -0.56 -0.01
C SER A 95 -11.51 -0.58 -0.68
N MET A 96 -10.48 -0.07 0.00
CA MET A 96 -9.11 -0.11 -0.53
C MET A 96 -8.67 -1.53 -0.88
N ARG A 97 -9.01 -2.51 -0.02
CA ARG A 97 -8.73 -3.92 -0.28
C ARG A 97 -9.34 -4.41 -1.60
N GLU A 98 -10.61 -4.09 -1.85
CA GLU A 98 -11.29 -4.50 -3.08
C GLU A 98 -10.64 -3.86 -4.32
N TYR A 99 -10.26 -2.58 -4.23
CA TYR A 99 -9.54 -1.90 -5.29
C TYR A 99 -8.18 -2.55 -5.59
N VAL A 100 -7.37 -2.79 -4.55
CA VAL A 100 -6.04 -3.40 -4.68
C VAL A 100 -6.13 -4.80 -5.28
N CYS A 101 -7.04 -5.65 -4.76
CA CYS A 101 -7.28 -6.97 -5.33
C CYS A 101 -7.70 -6.90 -6.81
N PHE A 102 -8.54 -5.94 -7.18
CA PHE A 102 -8.93 -5.74 -8.57
C PHE A 102 -7.77 -5.28 -9.45
N ARG A 103 -6.87 -4.42 -8.98
CA ARG A 103 -5.68 -3.99 -9.74
C ARG A 103 -4.66 -5.12 -9.90
N MET A 104 -4.52 -5.99 -8.89
CA MET A 104 -3.59 -7.12 -8.92
C MET A 104 -4.13 -8.37 -9.64
N ALA A 105 -5.43 -8.44 -9.87
CA ALA A 105 -6.03 -9.59 -10.56
C ALA A 105 -5.43 -9.77 -11.97
N ILE A 106 -5.05 -11.01 -12.29
CA ILE A 106 -4.71 -11.41 -13.65
C ILE A 106 -6.02 -11.42 -14.46
N LYS A 107 -6.08 -10.60 -15.51
CA LYS A 107 -7.26 -10.45 -16.37
C LYS A 107 -6.88 -10.85 -17.80
N GLY A 108 -7.80 -11.48 -18.51
CA GLY A 108 -7.60 -11.96 -19.88
C GLY A 108 -7.92 -13.45 -20.03
N THR A 109 -8.11 -13.91 -21.27
CA THR A 109 -8.36 -15.32 -21.60
C THR A 109 -7.06 -15.98 -22.04
N PRO A 110 -6.72 -17.19 -21.56
CA PRO A 110 -5.58 -17.95 -22.07
C PRO A 110 -5.67 -18.12 -23.61
N PRO A 111 -4.56 -18.10 -24.35
CA PRO A 111 -3.17 -18.16 -23.88
C PRO A 111 -2.52 -16.78 -23.59
N CYS A 112 -3.18 -15.68 -23.93
CA CYS A 112 -2.67 -14.32 -23.79
C CYS A 112 -3.42 -13.56 -22.68
N GLY A 113 -2.87 -13.60 -21.46
CA GLY A 113 -3.31 -12.68 -20.39
C GLY A 113 -3.03 -11.23 -20.78
N ASN A 114 -3.86 -10.30 -20.30
CA ASN A 114 -3.60 -8.87 -20.48
C ASN A 114 -2.36 -8.47 -19.67
N PHE A 115 -1.51 -7.62 -20.24
CA PHE A 115 -0.38 -7.04 -19.53
C PHE A 115 -0.86 -6.28 -18.28
N ASN A 116 -0.33 -6.65 -17.11
CA ASN A 116 -0.60 -5.96 -15.86
C ASN A 116 0.67 -5.23 -15.38
N PRO A 117 0.75 -3.88 -15.48
CA PRO A 117 1.92 -3.12 -15.04
C PRO A 117 2.30 -3.36 -13.58
N VAL A 118 1.31 -3.63 -12.71
CA VAL A 118 1.53 -3.88 -11.28
C VAL A 118 2.33 -5.17 -11.08
N LEU A 119 2.08 -6.21 -11.86
CA LEU A 119 2.74 -7.51 -11.73
C LEU A 119 4.06 -7.60 -12.52
N SER A 120 4.26 -6.72 -13.50
CA SER A 120 5.40 -6.75 -14.42
C SER A 120 6.61 -5.92 -13.95
N THR A 121 6.54 -5.26 -12.79
CA THR A 121 7.55 -4.28 -12.33
C THR A 121 8.49 -4.81 -11.24
N ALA A 122 8.55 -6.14 -11.07
CA ALA A 122 9.51 -6.88 -10.22
C ALA A 122 9.66 -6.30 -8.79
N LYS A 123 10.80 -5.67 -8.47
CA LYS A 123 11.06 -5.11 -7.13
C LYS A 123 10.06 -4.00 -6.75
N LEU A 124 9.63 -3.21 -7.73
CA LEU A 124 8.65 -2.14 -7.49
C LEU A 124 7.27 -2.73 -7.15
N SER A 125 6.92 -3.87 -7.75
CA SER A 125 5.73 -4.64 -7.41
C SER A 125 5.75 -5.08 -5.94
N GLN A 126 6.90 -5.57 -5.45
CA GLN A 126 7.05 -5.99 -4.06
C GLN A 126 6.87 -4.81 -3.10
N GLN A 127 7.51 -3.67 -3.37
CA GLN A 127 7.36 -2.46 -2.57
C GLN A 127 5.90 -1.99 -2.54
N LEU A 128 5.25 -1.99 -3.70
CA LEU A 128 3.86 -1.59 -3.82
C LEU A 128 2.92 -2.52 -3.02
N ILE A 129 3.14 -3.84 -3.09
CA ILE A 129 2.34 -4.82 -2.33
C ILE A 129 2.48 -4.59 -0.83
N VAL A 130 3.72 -4.39 -0.35
CA VAL A 130 3.99 -4.13 1.06
C VAL A 130 3.34 -2.83 1.52
N ASP A 131 3.43 -1.77 0.72
CA ASP A 131 2.78 -0.49 1.05
C ASP A 131 1.26 -0.64 1.09
N TYR A 132 0.66 -1.31 0.09
CA TYR A 132 -0.78 -1.62 0.09
C TYR A 132 -1.24 -2.41 1.30
N TYR A 133 -0.47 -3.43 1.71
CA TYR A 133 -0.76 -4.19 2.91
C TYR A 133 -0.78 -3.29 4.15
N CYS A 134 0.24 -2.42 4.32
CA CYS A 134 0.28 -1.47 5.42
C CYS A 134 -0.93 -0.54 5.44
N ARG A 135 -1.40 -0.08 4.26
CA ARG A 135 -2.58 0.78 4.16
C ARG A 135 -3.83 0.06 4.62
N ILE A 136 -4.04 -1.14 4.10
CA ILE A 136 -5.24 -1.95 4.37
C ILE A 136 -5.32 -2.28 5.86
N GLU A 137 -4.20 -2.64 6.48
CA GLU A 137 -4.15 -2.88 7.93
C GLU A 137 -4.36 -1.59 8.73
N GLY A 138 -3.80 -0.47 8.30
CA GLY A 138 -4.06 0.84 8.92
C GLY A 138 -5.54 1.23 8.89
N ASP A 139 -6.20 1.05 7.74
CA ASP A 139 -7.64 1.32 7.58
C ASP A 139 -8.51 0.40 8.45
N ARG A 140 -8.17 -0.89 8.51
CA ARG A 140 -8.85 -1.87 9.39
C ARG A 140 -8.73 -1.49 10.87
N LEU A 141 -7.54 -1.13 11.32
CA LEU A 141 -7.30 -0.71 12.70
C LEU A 141 -8.07 0.59 13.02
N LYS A 142 -8.09 1.54 12.08
CA LYS A 142 -8.88 2.78 12.21
C LYS A 142 -10.37 2.47 12.32
N TYR A 143 -10.88 1.55 11.52
CA TYR A 143 -12.28 1.11 11.59
C TYR A 143 -12.62 0.50 12.96
N ILE A 144 -11.81 -0.44 13.45
CA ILE A 144 -12.02 -1.09 14.75
C ILE A 144 -12.02 -0.05 15.88
N ARG A 145 -11.02 0.83 15.92
CA ARG A 145 -10.95 1.92 16.93
C ARG A 145 -12.19 2.80 16.92
N ASN A 146 -12.71 3.15 15.75
CA ASN A 146 -13.86 4.03 15.62
C ASN A 146 -15.19 3.35 15.95
N GLN A 147 -15.29 2.03 15.84
CA GLN A 147 -16.50 1.26 16.17
C GLN A 147 -16.43 0.59 17.54
N GLN A 148 -15.35 0.80 18.31
CA GLN A 148 -15.16 0.20 19.63
C GLN A 148 -16.28 0.56 20.62
N SER A 149 -16.91 1.72 20.48
CA SER A 149 -18.05 2.13 21.32
C SER A 149 -19.36 1.40 21.02
N LYS A 150 -19.42 0.61 19.94
CA LYS A 150 -20.59 -0.15 19.50
C LYS A 150 -20.40 -1.67 19.60
N LEU A 151 -19.25 -2.10 20.13
CA LEU A 151 -18.88 -3.50 20.40
C LEU A 151 -19.06 -3.78 21.90
#